data_AF-A0A838VQF9-F1
#
_entry.id   AF-A0A838VQF9-F1
#
_cell.length_a   1.000
_cell.length_b   1.000
_cell.length_c   1.000
_cell.angle_alpha   90.00
_cell.angle_beta   90.00
_cell.angle_gamma   90.00
#
_symmetry.space_group_name_H-M   'P 1'
#
loop_
_entity.id
_entity.type
_entity.pdbx_description
1 polymer ?
#
loop_
_entity_poly.entity_id
_entity_poly.type
_entity_poly.pdbx_seq_one_letter_code
_entity_poly.pdbx_strand_id
1 'polypeptide(L)'
;MVAIAFYLTAIATFLSNQFKNLHQLLISQNVNKEDRELIMELSPVLVQQLEAATREGEQRGFQRGFQRGFQAGIQTERRTIIESMMGLCYGVLDEQLLAIIPQVVELPIVEFARLLLQISSLSREELLAQFGR
;
A
#
# COMPACT_ATOMS: atom_id res chain seq x y z
N MET A 1 7.90 0.05 -3.55
CA MET A 1 7.31 0.94 -2.52
C MET A 1 7.33 0.35 -1.11
N VAL A 2 7.14 -0.97 -0.90
CA VAL A 2 7.27 -1.64 0.42
C VAL A 2 8.67 -1.50 1.04
N ALA A 3 9.72 -1.53 0.21
CA ALA A 3 11.11 -1.41 0.66
C ALA A 3 11.44 -0.07 1.35
N ILE A 4 10.81 1.03 0.93
CA ILE A 4 11.10 2.37 1.48
C ILE A 4 10.54 2.51 2.91
N ALA A 5 9.35 1.96 3.16
CA ALA A 5 8.76 1.96 4.50
C ALA A 5 9.58 1.08 5.47
N PHE A 6 10.07 -0.07 5.00
CA PHE A 6 10.91 -0.96 5.79
C PHE A 6 12.25 -0.31 6.16
N TYR A 7 12.85 0.42 5.22
CA TYR A 7 14.08 1.17 5.46
C TYR A 7 13.88 2.31 6.47
N LEU A 8 12.76 3.04 6.41
CA LEU A 8 12.47 4.11 7.36
C LEU A 8 12.25 3.59 8.78
N THR A 9 11.54 2.48 8.95
CA THR A 9 11.39 1.82 10.26
C THR A 9 12.74 1.32 10.76
N ALA A 10 13.53 0.66 9.90
CA ALA A 10 14.87 0.18 10.26
C ALA A 10 15.80 1.32 10.68
N ILE A 11 15.76 2.46 10.00
CA ILE A 11 16.52 3.67 10.36
C ILE A 11 16.04 4.23 11.70
N ALA A 12 14.72 4.33 11.93
CA ALA A 12 14.17 4.82 13.20
C ALA A 12 14.55 3.91 14.38
N THR A 13 14.45 2.59 14.21
CA THR A 13 14.87 1.60 15.20
C THR A 13 16.37 1.67 15.46
N PHE A 14 17.18 1.83 14.40
CA PHE A 14 18.62 1.98 14.51
C PHE A 14 18.99 3.26 15.28
N LEU A 15 18.39 4.41 14.95
CA LEU A 15 18.62 5.68 15.65
C LEU A 15 18.18 5.61 17.11
N SER A 16 17.04 4.98 17.41
CA SER A 16 16.59 4.75 18.79
C SER A 16 17.58 3.90 19.58
N ASN A 17 18.13 2.85 18.96
CA ASN A 17 19.10 1.97 19.59
C ASN A 17 20.46 2.64 19.79
N GLN A 18 20.92 3.44 18.80
CA GLN A 18 22.14 4.24 18.93
C GLN A 18 22.01 5.30 20.02
N PHE A 19 20.85 5.94 20.16
CA PHE A 19 20.60 6.90 21.24
C PHE A 19 20.63 6.24 22.61
N LYS A 20 20.01 5.05 22.77
CA LYS A 20 20.07 4.28 24.02
C LYS A 20 21.51 3.90 24.39
N ASN A 21 22.30 3.48 23.41
CA ASN A 21 23.72 3.18 23.60
C ASN A 21 24.54 4.42 23.98
N LEU A 22 24.30 5.57 23.32
CA LEU A 22 24.91 6.86 23.65
C LEU A 22 24.56 7.28 25.08
N HIS A 23 23.30 7.18 25.47
CA HIS A 23 22.84 7.45 26.82
C HIS A 23 23.55 6.59 27.87
N GLN A 24 23.72 5.28 27.59
CA GLN A 24 24.43 4.36 28.47
C GLN A 24 25.95 4.66 28.55
N LEU A 25 26.55 5.10 27.44
CA LEU A 25 27.95 5.53 27.38
C LEU A 25 28.18 6.85 28.13
N LEU A 26 27.24 7.79 28.03
CA LEU A 26 27.31 9.11 28.68
C LEU A 26 27.09 9.02 30.21
N ILE A 27 26.31 8.04 30.68
CA ILE A 27 26.18 7.77 32.12
C ILE A 27 27.44 7.09 32.69
N SER A 28 28.22 6.38 31.85
CA SER A 28 29.40 5.62 32.28
C SER A 28 30.73 6.36 32.15
N GLN A 29 30.80 7.46 31.40
CA GLN A 29 31.98 8.34 31.36
C GLN A 29 31.83 9.54 32.28
N ASN A 30 32.97 10.16 32.64
CA ASN A 30 33.10 11.31 33.55
C ASN A 30 32.51 12.61 32.94
N VAL A 31 31.23 12.58 32.58
CA VAL A 31 30.47 13.65 31.96
C VAL A 31 30.19 14.73 33.00
N ASN A 32 30.48 16.00 32.66
CA ASN A 32 30.24 17.13 33.55
C ASN A 32 28.77 17.14 34.00
N LYS A 33 28.51 17.62 35.22
CA LYS A 33 27.19 17.66 35.84
C LYS A 33 26.16 18.37 34.96
N GLU A 34 26.55 19.45 34.28
CA GLU A 34 25.71 20.21 33.35
C GLU A 34 25.32 19.40 32.11
N ASP A 35 26.27 18.68 31.50
CA ASP A 35 26.00 17.80 30.36
C ASP A 35 25.10 16.62 30.76
N ARG A 36 25.30 16.08 31.98
CA ARG A 36 24.48 14.99 32.53
C ARG A 36 23.04 15.45 32.81
N GLU A 37 22.85 16.65 33.35
CA GLU A 37 21.54 17.27 33.57
C GLU A 37 20.82 17.52 32.23
N LEU A 38 21.53 18.07 31.24
CA LEU A 38 20.99 18.31 29.89
C LEU A 38 20.58 17.00 29.18
N ILE A 39 21.38 15.94 29.30
CA ILE A 39 21.06 14.62 28.74
C ILE A 39 19.86 13.99 29.45
N MET A 40 19.77 14.10 30.78
CA MET A 40 18.63 13.58 31.55
C MET A 40 17.33 14.35 31.27
N GLU A 41 17.42 15.64 30.97
CA GLU A 41 16.26 16.47 30.63
C GLU A 41 15.76 16.20 29.20
N LEU A 42 16.67 16.02 28.24
CA LEU A 42 16.33 15.85 26.82
C LEU A 42 16.04 14.38 26.43
N SER A 43 16.62 13.40 27.13
CA SER A 43 16.48 11.97 26.82
C SER A 43 15.02 11.48 26.84
N PRO A 44 14.21 11.75 27.87
CA PRO A 44 12.81 11.31 27.90
C PRO A 44 11.97 11.93 26.79
N VAL A 45 12.17 13.23 26.52
CA VAL A 45 11.41 13.96 25.49
C VAL A 45 11.77 13.44 24.09
N LEU A 46 13.06 13.22 23.80
CA LEU A 46 13.50 12.64 22.53
C LEU A 46 13.00 11.21 22.34
N VAL A 47 13.04 10.38 23.38
CA VAL A 47 12.50 9.01 23.34
C VAL A 47 10.99 9.04 23.05
N GLN A 48 10.24 9.91 23.74
CA GLN A 48 8.80 10.07 23.50
C GLN A 48 8.50 10.55 22.08
N GLN A 49 9.27 11.50 21.53
CA GLN A 49 9.10 11.98 20.17
C GLN A 49 9.39 10.88 19.13
N LEU A 50 10.43 10.07 19.34
CA LEU A 50 10.75 8.94 18.45
C LEU A 50 9.67 7.86 18.51
N GLU A 51 9.16 7.53 19.70
CA GLU A 51 8.06 6.58 19.86
C GLU A 51 6.79 7.09 19.17
N ALA A 52 6.46 8.37 19.35
CA ALA A 52 5.32 9.00 18.68
C ALA A 52 5.46 8.97 17.15
N ALA A 53 6.62 9.36 16.63
CA ALA A 53 6.91 9.33 15.20
C ALA A 53 6.86 7.91 14.62
N THR A 54 7.34 6.90 15.38
CA THR A 54 7.28 5.50 14.99
C THR A 54 5.84 5.01 14.91
N ARG A 55 5.03 5.26 15.94
CA ARG A 55 3.61 4.89 15.97
C ARG A 55 2.83 5.56 14.85
N GLU A 56 3.06 6.85 14.60
CA GLU A 56 2.43 7.57 13.51
C GLU A 56 2.87 7.02 12.14
N GLY A 57 4.13 6.65 12.00
CA GLY A 57 4.68 5.98 10.81
C GLY A 57 4.00 4.65 10.53
N GLU A 58 3.87 3.79 11.55
CA GLU A 58 3.21 2.49 11.47
C GLU A 58 1.73 2.63 11.09
N GLN A 59 1.00 3.53 11.76
CA GLN A 59 -0.42 3.78 11.45
C GLN A 59 -0.60 4.27 10.00
N ARG A 60 0.19 5.26 9.58
CA ARG A 60 0.15 5.77 8.19
C ARG A 60 0.58 4.72 7.17
N GLY A 61 1.54 3.86 7.54
CA GLY A 61 2.00 2.75 6.72
C GLY A 61 0.90 1.72 6.52
N PHE A 62 0.28 1.28 7.61
CA PHE A 62 -0.82 0.33 7.61
C PHE A 62 -2.01 0.84 6.81
N GLN A 63 -2.48 2.07 7.06
CA GLN A 63 -3.62 2.65 6.35
C GLN A 63 -3.38 2.73 4.84
N ARG A 64 -2.21 3.25 4.42
CA ARG A 64 -1.85 3.33 3.00
C ARG A 64 -1.68 1.96 2.35
N GLY A 65 -1.06 1.02 3.07
CA GLY A 65 -0.87 -0.35 2.61
C GLY A 65 -2.19 -1.08 2.44
N PHE A 66 -3.07 -1.00 3.43
CA PHE A 66 -4.40 -1.59 3.41
C PHE A 66 -5.24 -1.03 2.27
N GLN A 67 -5.32 0.30 2.13
CA GLN A 67 -6.13 0.93 1.08
C GLN A 67 -5.65 0.54 -0.32
N ARG A 68 -4.33 0.57 -0.56
CA ARG A 68 -3.76 0.16 -1.86
C ARG A 68 -3.94 -1.33 -2.12
N GLY A 69 -3.71 -2.17 -1.12
CA GLY A 69 -3.86 -3.62 -1.22
C GLY A 69 -5.30 -4.03 -1.50
N PHE A 70 -6.25 -3.40 -0.79
CA PHE A 70 -7.67 -3.62 -1.00
C PHE A 70 -8.11 -3.20 -2.41
N GLN A 71 -7.72 -2.00 -2.87
CA GLN A 71 -8.05 -1.54 -4.21
C GLN A 71 -7.42 -2.43 -5.29
N ALA A 72 -6.16 -2.82 -5.15
CA ALA A 72 -5.49 -3.73 -6.08
C ALA A 72 -6.14 -5.12 -6.10
N GLY A 73 -6.56 -5.63 -4.95
CA GLY A 73 -7.30 -6.88 -4.83
C GLY A 73 -8.60 -6.86 -5.62
N ILE A 74 -9.42 -5.82 -5.44
CA ILE A 74 -10.66 -5.63 -6.19
C ILE A 74 -10.40 -5.60 -7.69
N GLN A 75 -9.40 -4.83 -8.15
CA GLN A 75 -9.12 -4.74 -9.59
C GLN A 75 -8.63 -6.07 -10.17
N THR A 76 -7.82 -6.81 -9.41
CA THR A 76 -7.32 -8.13 -9.82
C THR A 76 -8.47 -9.15 -9.92
N GLU A 77 -9.36 -9.16 -8.94
CA GLU A 77 -10.52 -10.04 -8.92
C GLU A 77 -11.48 -9.71 -10.07
N ARG A 78 -11.81 -8.43 -10.27
CA ARG A 78 -12.66 -7.98 -11.38
C ARG A 78 -12.07 -8.36 -12.73
N ARG A 79 -10.75 -8.20 -12.90
CA ARG A 79 -10.03 -8.65 -14.09
C ARG A 79 -10.20 -10.15 -14.33
N THR A 80 -10.02 -10.95 -13.28
CA THR A 80 -10.12 -12.41 -13.36
C THR A 80 -11.54 -12.84 -13.74
N ILE A 81 -12.56 -12.21 -13.15
CA ILE A 81 -13.96 -12.48 -13.43
C ILE A 81 -14.28 -12.16 -14.89
N ILE A 82 -13.90 -10.97 -15.38
CA ILE A 82 -14.23 -10.58 -16.75
C ILE A 82 -13.48 -11.43 -17.79
N GLU A 83 -12.21 -11.75 -17.56
CA GLU A 83 -11.44 -12.67 -18.41
C GLU A 83 -12.11 -14.04 -18.47
N SER A 84 -12.53 -14.57 -17.33
CA SER A 84 -13.22 -15.86 -17.26
C SER A 84 -14.57 -15.83 -17.99
N MET A 85 -15.37 -14.77 -17.80
CA MET A 85 -16.67 -14.63 -18.46
C MET A 85 -16.53 -14.47 -19.98
N MET A 86 -15.65 -13.59 -20.43
CA MET A 86 -15.36 -13.43 -21.86
C MET A 86 -14.83 -14.75 -22.46
N GLY A 87 -14.01 -15.49 -21.70
CA GLY A 87 -13.51 -16.81 -22.09
C GLY A 87 -14.64 -17.83 -22.30
N LEU A 88 -15.63 -17.84 -21.41
CA LEU A 88 -16.79 -18.71 -21.50
C LEU A 88 -17.77 -18.31 -22.62
N CYS A 89 -17.92 -16.99 -22.88
CA CYS A 89 -18.89 -16.48 -23.87
C CYS A 89 -18.33 -16.41 -25.29
N TYR A 90 -17.06 -16.04 -25.46
CA TYR A 90 -16.44 -15.73 -26.75
C TYR A 90 -15.29 -16.68 -27.11
N GLY A 91 -14.88 -17.55 -26.20
CA GLY A 91 -13.76 -18.46 -26.42
C GLY A 91 -12.41 -17.79 -26.12
N VAL A 92 -11.43 -17.95 -27.00
CA VAL A 92 -10.08 -17.44 -26.75
C VAL A 92 -10.06 -15.91 -26.76
N LEU A 93 -9.49 -15.31 -25.73
CA LEU A 93 -9.29 -13.87 -25.63
C LEU A 93 -8.15 -13.44 -26.55
N ASP A 94 -8.49 -12.80 -27.66
CA ASP A 94 -7.54 -12.17 -28.57
C ASP A 94 -7.07 -10.81 -28.05
N GLU A 95 -6.12 -10.20 -28.75
CA GLU A 95 -5.56 -8.89 -28.38
C GLU A 95 -6.63 -7.79 -28.29
N GLN A 96 -7.70 -7.87 -29.09
CA GLN A 96 -8.77 -6.87 -29.08
C GLN A 96 -9.59 -6.96 -27.79
N LEU A 97 -9.95 -8.18 -27.36
CA LEU A 97 -10.64 -8.41 -26.10
C LEU A 97 -9.74 -8.09 -24.90
N LEU A 98 -8.44 -8.40 -24.98
CA LEU A 98 -7.50 -8.06 -23.92
C LEU A 98 -7.33 -6.54 -23.76
N ALA A 99 -7.39 -5.79 -24.86
CA ALA A 99 -7.23 -4.33 -24.85
C ALA A 99 -8.36 -3.61 -24.12
N ILE A 100 -9.58 -4.17 -24.09
CA ILE A 100 -10.74 -3.53 -23.44
C ILE A 100 -10.84 -3.83 -21.94
N ILE A 101 -10.17 -4.88 -21.45
CA ILE A 101 -10.22 -5.32 -20.04
C ILE A 101 -9.89 -4.19 -19.04
N PRO A 102 -8.83 -3.37 -19.23
CA PRO A 102 -8.52 -2.28 -18.30
C PRO A 102 -9.69 -1.31 -18.12
N GLN A 103 -10.37 -0.93 -19.21
CA GLN A 103 -11.52 -0.03 -19.15
C GLN A 103 -12.70 -0.66 -18.40
N VAL A 104 -12.97 -1.95 -18.66
CA VAL A 104 -14.06 -2.69 -18.02
C VAL A 104 -13.83 -2.87 -16.52
N VAL A 105 -12.58 -3.13 -16.12
CA VAL A 105 -12.17 -3.32 -14.72
C VAL A 105 -12.29 -2.02 -13.93
N GLU A 106 -12.09 -0.87 -14.56
CA GLU A 106 -12.24 0.45 -13.93
C GLU A 106 -13.69 0.94 -13.78
N LEU A 107 -14.67 0.25 -14.39
CA LEU A 107 -16.08 0.66 -14.32
C LEU A 107 -16.59 0.80 -12.87
N PRO A 108 -17.59 1.66 -12.61
CA PRO A 108 -18.34 1.62 -11.36
C PRO A 108 -18.94 0.23 -11.11
N ILE A 109 -19.03 -0.18 -9.84
CA ILE A 109 -19.46 -1.55 -9.46
C ILE A 109 -20.83 -1.94 -10.07
N VAL A 110 -21.76 -1.00 -10.17
CA VAL A 110 -23.09 -1.24 -10.74
C VAL A 110 -23.02 -1.49 -12.25
N GLU A 111 -22.18 -0.72 -12.95
CA GLU A 111 -21.99 -0.86 -14.40
C GLU A 111 -21.25 -2.16 -14.73
N PHE A 112 -20.27 -2.52 -13.90
CA PHE A 112 -19.57 -3.80 -14.01
C PHE A 112 -20.51 -4.98 -13.79
N ALA A 113 -21.31 -4.97 -12.72
CA ALA A 113 -22.29 -6.04 -12.46
C ALA A 113 -23.32 -6.15 -13.60
N ARG A 114 -23.79 -5.01 -14.14
CA ARG A 114 -24.68 -4.99 -15.29
C ARG A 114 -24.02 -5.61 -16.51
N LEU A 115 -22.77 -5.26 -16.80
CA LEU A 115 -22.02 -5.85 -17.91
C LEU A 115 -21.90 -7.35 -17.75
N LEU A 116 -21.56 -7.86 -16.56
CA LEU A 116 -21.46 -9.31 -16.30
C LEU A 116 -22.77 -10.06 -16.56
N LEU A 117 -23.92 -9.44 -16.28
CA LEU A 117 -25.23 -10.04 -16.57
C LEU A 117 -25.58 -10.00 -18.06
N GLN A 118 -25.09 -8.98 -18.78
CA GLN A 118 -25.39 -8.76 -20.19
C GLN A 118 -24.40 -9.46 -21.12
N ILE A 119 -23.20 -9.81 -20.66
CA ILE A 119 -22.11 -10.33 -21.50
C ILE A 119 -22.48 -11.64 -22.21
N SER A 120 -23.34 -12.46 -21.60
CA SER A 120 -23.87 -13.68 -22.21
C SER A 120 -24.84 -13.43 -23.36
N SER A 121 -25.41 -12.23 -23.43
CA SER A 121 -26.33 -11.78 -24.48
C SER A 121 -25.70 -10.81 -25.49
N LEU A 122 -24.59 -10.16 -25.13
CA LEU A 122 -23.86 -9.23 -25.99
C LEU A 122 -22.98 -9.98 -26.98
N SER A 123 -22.99 -9.57 -28.25
CA SER A 123 -22.00 -10.05 -29.21
C SER A 123 -20.61 -9.47 -28.91
N ARG A 124 -19.57 -10.18 -29.38
CA ARG A 124 -18.18 -9.73 -29.28
C ARG A 124 -17.99 -8.36 -29.94
N GLU A 125 -18.61 -8.14 -31.08
CA GLU A 125 -18.47 -6.92 -31.87
C GLU A 125 -19.12 -5.72 -31.18
N GLU A 126 -20.29 -5.90 -30.55
CA GLU A 126 -20.94 -4.85 -29.75
C GLU A 126 -20.11 -4.47 -28.53
N LEU A 127 -19.54 -5.47 -27.84
CA LEU A 127 -18.66 -5.25 -26.70
C LEU A 127 -17.42 -4.44 -27.10
N LEU A 128 -16.78 -4.80 -28.22
CA LEU A 128 -15.65 -4.06 -28.76
C LEU A 128 -16.05 -2.65 -29.25
N ALA A 129 -17.25 -2.47 -29.81
CA ALA A 129 -17.74 -1.14 -30.19
C ALA A 129 -17.96 -0.23 -28.97
N GLN A 130 -18.31 -0.81 -27.82
CA GLN A 130 -18.54 -0.08 -26.58
C GLN A 130 -17.22 0.34 -25.89
N PHE A 131 -16.22 -0.54 -25.86
CA PHE A 131 -14.99 -0.34 -25.06
C PHE A 131 -13.69 -0.23 -25.88
N GLY A 132 -13.71 -0.49 -27.18
CA GLY A 132 -12.53 -0.53 -28.05
C GLY A 132 -12.02 0.83 -28.55
N ARG A 133 -12.29 1.91 -27.81
CA ARG A 133 -11.80 3.26 -28.11
C ARG A 133 -10.53 3.58 -27.34
#